data_AF-A0A920EMB2-F1
#
_entry.id   AF-A0A920EMB2-F1
#
_cell.length_a   1.000
_cell.length_b   1.000
_cell.length_c   1.000
_cell.angle_alpha   90.00
_cell.angle_beta   90.00
_cell.angle_gamma   90.00
#
_symmetry.space_group_name_H-M   'P 1'
#
loop_
_entity.id
_entity.type
_entity.pdbx_description
1 polymer ?
#
loop_
_entity_poly.entity_id
_entity_poly.type
_entity_poly.pdbx_seq_one_letter_code
_entity_poly.pdbx_strand_id
1 'polypeptide(L)' 'MVVMEIVKINMYPRLAGQYKNYLIHSLNAYKSGERQNAIMSGFAAGLSEQDIIDLSTYYSKQKGLKIIPKN' A
#
# COMPACT_ATOMS: atom_id res chain seq x y z
N MET A 1 -2.91 -19.33 -26.88
CA MET A 1 -2.25 -18.13 -26.31
C MET A 1 -3.30 -17.03 -26.07
N VAL A 2 -4.31 -17.25 -25.23
CA VAL A 2 -5.30 -16.20 -24.85
C VAL A 2 -6.00 -16.61 -23.53
N VAL A 3 -5.31 -16.58 -22.38
CA VAL A 3 -5.93 -16.51 -21.03
C VAL A 3 -4.84 -16.27 -19.97
N MET A 4 -4.32 -15.04 -19.88
CA MET A 4 -3.39 -14.64 -18.79
C MET A 4 -3.61 -13.18 -18.30
N GLU A 5 -4.62 -12.45 -18.79
CA GLU A 5 -4.82 -11.04 -18.40
C GLU A 5 -5.72 -10.82 -17.18
N ILE A 6 -6.30 -11.89 -16.59
CA ILE A 6 -7.35 -11.72 -15.56
C ILE A 6 -6.79 -11.41 -14.17
N VAL A 7 -5.52 -11.72 -13.87
CA VAL A 7 -4.93 -11.31 -12.60
C VAL A 7 -3.45 -11.02 -12.81
N LYS A 8 -3.12 -9.75 -13.08
CA LYS A 8 -1.77 -9.27 -12.80
C LYS A 8 -1.59 -9.37 -11.28
N ILE A 9 -1.19 -10.54 -10.77
CA ILE A 9 -0.74 -10.72 -9.39
C ILE A 9 0.58 -9.98 -9.32
N ASN A 10 0.49 -8.66 -9.19
CA ASN A 10 1.65 -7.85 -8.95
C ASN A 10 2.08 -8.20 -7.53
N MET A 11 3.28 -8.74 -7.38
CA MET A 11 3.84 -9.15 -6.08
C MET A 11 3.81 -7.99 -5.06
N TYR A 12 3.66 -6.75 -5.55
CA TYR A 12 3.51 -5.54 -4.75
C TYR A 12 2.16 -4.85 -4.98
N PRO A 13 1.49 -4.43 -3.90
CA PRO A 13 0.22 -3.71 -3.99
C PRO A 13 0.41 -2.32 -4.62
N ARG A 14 -0.63 -1.83 -5.30
CA ARG A 14 -0.68 -0.44 -5.75
C ARG A 14 -0.98 0.49 -4.57
N LEU A 15 -0.12 1.47 -4.33
CA LEU A 15 -0.32 2.49 -3.30
C LEU A 15 -1.01 3.76 -3.83
N ALA A 16 -0.82 4.06 -5.12
CA ALA A 16 -1.38 5.25 -5.77
C ALA A 16 -2.91 5.35 -5.61
N GLY A 17 -3.37 6.46 -5.05
CA GLY A 17 -4.78 6.78 -4.83
C GLY A 17 -5.43 6.04 -3.67
N GLN A 18 -4.69 5.23 -2.92
CA GLN A 18 -5.20 4.58 -1.72
C GLN A 18 -5.52 5.62 -0.64
N TYR A 19 -6.50 5.33 0.21
CA TYR A 19 -6.89 6.25 1.27
C TYR A 19 -5.72 6.53 2.24
N LYS A 20 -5.50 7.81 2.55
CA LYS A 20 -4.41 8.25 3.44
C LYS A 20 -4.43 7.53 4.79
N ASN A 21 -5.61 7.43 5.42
CA ASN A 21 -5.78 6.76 6.71
C ASN A 21 -5.41 5.26 6.65
N TYR A 22 -5.76 4.57 5.56
CA TYR A 22 -5.38 3.18 5.36
C TYR A 22 -3.86 3.02 5.23
N LEU A 23 -3.19 3.92 4.50
CA LEU A 23 -1.74 3.91 4.35
C LEU A 23 -1.02 4.16 5.68
N ILE A 24 -1.48 5.14 6.47
CA ILE A 24 -0.96 5.42 7.82
C ILE A 24 -1.10 4.19 8.69
N HIS A 25 -2.31 3.62 8.78
CA HIS A 25 -2.57 2.45 9.58
C HIS A 25 -1.70 1.26 9.16
N SER A 26 -1.58 1.01 7.84
CA SER A 26 -0.78 -0.09 7.32
C SER A 26 0.71 0.06 7.63
N LEU A 27 1.27 1.26 7.45
CA LEU A 27 2.69 1.52 7.74
C LEU A 27 2.99 1.39 9.24
N ASN A 28 2.11 1.89 10.10
CA ASN A 28 2.20 1.70 11.54
C ASN A 28 2.11 0.23 11.94
N ALA A 29 1.18 -0.52 11.34
CA ALA A 29 1.03 -1.96 11.61
C ALA A 29 2.25 -2.78 11.15
N TYR A 30 2.89 -2.41 10.03
CA TYR A 30 4.14 -3.04 9.61
C TYR A 30 5.32 -2.70 10.54
N LYS A 31 5.36 -1.46 11.04
CA LYS A 31 6.38 -0.98 11.98
C LYS A 31 6.25 -1.62 13.37
N SER A 32 5.02 -1.79 13.85
CA SER A 32 4.73 -2.42 15.16
C SER A 32 4.83 -3.95 15.12
N GLY A 33 4.76 -4.55 13.94
CA GLY A 33 4.66 -6.00 13.78
C GLY A 33 3.23 -6.56 13.90
N GLU A 34 2.21 -5.72 14.01
CA GLU A 34 0.81 -6.16 13.91
C GLU A 34 0.53 -6.78 12.53
N ARG A 35 1.11 -6.19 11.48
CA ARG A 35 1.05 -6.72 10.12
C ARG A 35 2.39 -7.33 9.74
N GLN A 36 2.39 -8.64 9.48
CA GLN A 36 3.60 -9.42 9.24
C GLN A 36 3.95 -9.49 7.75
N ASN A 37 5.06 -8.86 7.35
CA ASN A 37 5.67 -9.01 6.03
C ASN A 37 7.13 -8.53 6.07
N ALA A 38 8.10 -9.43 5.93
CA ALA A 38 9.51 -9.10 6.12
C ALA A 38 10.02 -7.92 5.26
N ILE A 39 9.52 -7.80 4.03
CA ILE A 39 9.90 -6.72 3.11
C ILE A 39 9.34 -5.38 3.61
N MET A 40 8.03 -5.31 3.86
CA MET A 40 7.38 -4.07 4.31
C MET A 40 7.77 -3.68 5.73
N SER A 41 8.03 -4.64 6.62
CA SER A 41 8.58 -4.38 7.96
C SER A 41 9.98 -3.76 7.87
N GLY A 42 10.84 -4.24 6.97
CA GLY A 42 12.14 -3.62 6.70
C GLY A 42 12.02 -2.17 6.22
N PHE A 43 11.09 -1.90 5.30
CA PHE A 43 10.83 -0.53 4.85
C PHE A 43 10.24 0.38 5.93
N ALA A 44 9.33 -0.14 6.78
CA ALA A 44 8.64 0.64 7.78
C ALA A 44 9.47 0.90 9.05
N ALA A 45 10.47 0.05 9.35
CA ALA A 45 11.25 0.11 10.58
C ALA A 45 11.93 1.48 10.80
N GLY A 46 12.46 2.08 9.72
CA GLY A 46 13.19 3.35 9.79
C GLY A 46 12.34 4.61 9.65
N LEU A 47 11.04 4.50 9.38
CA LEU A 47 10.19 5.66 9.13
C LEU A 47 9.86 6.38 10.44
N SER A 48 10.00 7.70 10.48
CA SER A 48 9.41 8.52 11.54
C SER A 48 7.88 8.61 11.37
N GLU A 49 7.18 9.12 12.39
CA GLU A 49 5.74 9.39 12.28
C GLU A 49 5.45 10.40 11.16
N GLN A 50 6.30 11.42 11.02
CA GLN A 50 6.16 12.42 9.96
C GLN A 50 6.36 11.80 8.57
N ASP A 51 7.33 10.90 8.39
CA ASP A 51 7.54 10.18 7.12
C ASP A 51 6.31 9.35 6.75
N ILE A 52 5.69 8.68 7.72
CA ILE A 52 4.48 7.89 7.50
C ILE A 52 3.33 8.79 7.03
N ILE A 53 3.16 9.97 7.64
CA ILE A 53 2.13 10.93 7.26
C ILE A 53 2.39 11.50 5.86
N ASP A 54 3.64 11.83 5.54
CA ASP A 54 4.02 12.44 4.26
C ASP A 54 3.90 11.46 3.11
N LEU A 55 4.42 10.24 3.26
CA LEU A 55 4.26 9.16 2.28
C LEU A 55 2.78 8.85 2.04
N SER A 56 2.00 8.71 3.10
CA SER A 56 0.56 8.43 3.00
C SER A 56 -0.19 9.56 2.29
N THR A 57 0.17 10.81 2.59
CA THR A 57 -0.41 11.99 1.92
C THR A 57 -0.03 12.01 0.44
N TYR A 58 1.23 11.78 0.12
CA TYR A 58 1.73 11.77 -1.25
C TYR A 58 1.02 10.71 -2.11
N TYR A 59 1.01 9.44 -1.67
CA TYR A 59 0.38 8.37 -2.42
C TYR A 59 -1.14 8.52 -2.54
N SER A 60 -1.82 9.06 -1.52
CA SER A 60 -3.27 9.28 -1.57
C SER A 60 -3.70 10.30 -2.63
N LYS A 61 -2.83 11.25 -2.99
CA LYS A 61 -3.10 12.26 -4.02
C LYS A 61 -2.88 11.76 -5.45
N GLN A 62 -2.26 10.61 -5.62
CA GLN A 62 -2.01 10.04 -6.93
C GLN A 62 -3.28 9.42 -7.53
N LYS A 63 -3.38 9.39 -8.85
CA LYS A 63 -4.46 8.67 -9.55
C LYS A 63 -4.10 7.18 -9.62
N GLY A 64 -4.87 6.31 -8.98
CA GLY A 64 -4.54 4.87 -9.03
C GLY A 64 -5.52 3.89 -8.40
N LEU A 65 -6.36 4.32 -7.46
CA LEU A 65 -7.43 3.47 -6.93
C LEU A 65 -8.51 3.31 -8.00
N LYS A 66 -8.54 2.13 -8.61
CA LYS A 66 -9.59 1.71 -9.53
C LYS A 66 -10.47 0.74 -8.76
N ILE A 67 -11.68 1.15 -8.39
CA ILE A 67 -12.70 0.25 -7.88
C ILE A 67 -13.17 -0.55 -9.10
N ILE A 68 -12.79 -1.82 -9.19
CA ILE A 68 -13.35 -2.73 -10.19
C ILE A 68 -14.78 -3.03 -9.72
N PRO A 69 -15.83 -2.68 -10.47
CA PRO A 69 -17.19 -3.02 -10.09
C PRO A 69 -17.30 -4.53 -9.91
N LYS A 70 -17.85 -4.96 -8.77
CA LYS A 70 -18.22 -6.36 -8.54
C LYS A 70 -19.53 -6.57 -9.31
N ASN A 71 -19.45 -7.19 -10.50
CA ASN A 71 -20.62 -7.77 -11.17
C ASN A 71 -20.92 -9.13 -10.53
#